data_AF-A0A1B7YAV4-F1
#
_entry.id   AF-A0A1B7YAV4-F1
#
_cell.length_a   1.000
_cell.length_b   1.000
_cell.length_c   1.000
_cell.angle_alpha   90.00
_cell.angle_beta   90.00
_cell.angle_gamma   90.00
#
_symmetry.space_group_name_H-M   'P 1'
#
loop_
_entity.id
_entity.type
_entity.pdbx_description
1 polymer ?
#
loop_
_entity_poly.entity_id
_entity_poly.type
_entity_poly.pdbx_seq_one_letter_code
_entity_poly.pdbx_strand_id
1 'polypeptide(L)'
;MALSATRALSSNRHTYQGLGDCFCLTNPGLADNPIVFASDGFVKVTGYTRSEIIPRNCRFLQGQHTDRVPVRRLKTAISERKESVELILNYKKNGDPFWNLLYVAPLYNEAGKLAFFIGGQVNCSTTIHSNADVMRVLSVSNNDDVQDKAKDNKVKAPLPLHRASSAPSARKAFLKALGVKVDDAHALTTSSVIDPGMESKLLHQLEGRDLNTQMKEFYTAYSKYLVVSYDAFIIRFYSEGVLDMLHPANNTVGLVAGQDVFRFLKQNMVNHQSDYKTRVRNALRAGGPVSVDVRLQTRRSALFRGDERFVTHWTPLKDEKSAVRWVVVIMSPAIS
;
A
#
# COMPACT_ATOMS: atom_id res chain seq x y z
N MET A 1 20.58 -3.39 -1.30
CA MET A 1 19.94 -2.93 -0.03
C MET A 1 19.03 -1.69 -0.17
N ALA A 2 17.84 -1.88 -0.74
CA ALA A 2 16.69 -1.00 -0.53
C ALA A 2 15.47 -1.89 -0.17
N LEU A 3 14.29 -1.29 0.10
CA LEU A 3 13.19 -1.97 0.81
C LEU A 3 11.88 -2.00 0.01
N SER A 4 11.51 -3.16 -0.57
CA SER A 4 10.14 -3.46 -1.02
C SER A 4 9.11 -3.01 0.03
N ALA A 5 7.90 -2.61 -0.39
CA ALA A 5 6.86 -2.07 0.50
C ALA A 5 6.66 -2.92 1.78
N THR A 6 6.73 -4.25 1.64
CA THR A 6 6.69 -5.24 2.72
C THR A 6 7.86 -5.12 3.73
N ARG A 7 9.08 -4.87 3.23
CA ARG A 7 10.31 -4.66 4.04
C ARG A 7 10.36 -3.25 4.64
N ALA A 8 9.76 -2.28 3.97
CA ALA A 8 9.63 -0.92 4.48
C ALA A 8 8.61 -0.83 5.62
N LEU A 9 7.49 -1.58 5.52
CA LEU A 9 6.53 -1.81 6.61
C LEU A 9 7.19 -2.41 7.87
N SER A 10 8.10 -3.37 7.69
CA SER A 10 8.78 -4.04 8.79
C SER A 10 9.85 -3.20 9.49
N SER A 11 10.52 -2.28 8.79
CA SER A 11 11.75 -1.65 9.30
C SER A 11 11.96 -0.15 9.06
N ASN A 12 11.18 0.52 8.20
CA ASN A 12 11.47 1.89 7.73
C ASN A 12 10.26 2.85 7.79
N ARG A 13 9.46 2.74 8.85
CA ARG A 13 8.30 3.62 9.13
C ARG A 13 8.62 5.12 9.28
N HIS A 14 9.88 5.47 9.56
CA HIS A 14 10.30 6.87 9.67
C HIS A 14 10.50 7.54 8.31
N THR A 15 10.88 6.78 7.29
CA THR A 15 11.14 7.25 5.92
C THR A 15 9.83 7.54 5.16
N TYR A 16 8.81 6.71 5.40
CA TYR A 16 7.51 6.76 4.73
C TYR A 16 6.39 6.99 5.73
N GLN A 17 5.94 8.23 5.86
CA GLN A 17 4.98 8.61 6.89
C GLN A 17 3.62 7.93 6.65
N GLY A 18 3.16 7.16 7.64
CA GLY A 18 1.89 6.42 7.59
C GLY A 18 2.01 4.95 7.13
N LEU A 19 3.19 4.51 6.70
CA LEU A 19 3.42 3.16 6.21
C LEU A 19 3.11 2.10 7.30
N GLY A 20 1.98 1.42 7.16
CA GLY A 20 1.50 0.40 8.09
C GLY A 20 0.92 0.91 9.40
N ASP A 21 0.55 2.19 9.50
CA ASP A 21 -0.24 2.74 10.62
C ASP A 21 -1.23 3.86 10.24
N CYS A 22 -1.25 4.34 9.00
CA CYS A 22 -2.24 5.31 8.51
C CYS A 22 -3.42 4.61 7.82
N PHE A 23 -4.56 4.61 8.51
CA PHE A 23 -5.78 3.92 8.11
C PHE A 23 -7.05 4.66 8.58
N CYS A 24 -8.14 4.51 7.84
CA CYS A 24 -9.48 4.95 8.20
C CYS A 24 -10.54 3.91 7.82
N LEU A 25 -11.67 3.89 8.55
CA LEU A 25 -12.91 3.24 8.13
C LEU A 25 -13.96 4.29 7.79
N THR A 26 -14.63 4.13 6.65
CA THR A 26 -15.78 4.94 6.23
C THR A 26 -17.05 4.10 6.23
N ASN A 27 -18.21 4.70 6.57
CA ASN A 27 -19.49 3.97 6.67
C ASN A 27 -20.45 4.33 5.51
N PRO A 28 -20.58 3.48 4.48
CA PRO A 28 -21.42 3.77 3.31
C PRO A 28 -22.93 3.61 3.58
N GLY A 29 -23.32 3.18 4.79
CA GLY A 29 -24.71 3.24 5.27
C GLY A 29 -25.12 4.61 5.81
N LEU A 30 -24.19 5.57 5.90
CA LEU A 30 -24.45 6.96 6.27
C LEU A 30 -24.31 7.88 5.06
N ALA A 31 -25.04 9.00 5.07
CA ALA A 31 -24.99 10.00 4.02
C ALA A 31 -23.54 10.48 3.77
N ASP A 32 -23.16 10.56 2.50
CA ASP A 32 -21.82 10.95 2.03
C ASP A 32 -20.64 9.98 2.33
N ASN A 33 -20.89 8.78 2.87
CA ASN A 33 -19.85 7.82 3.27
C ASN A 33 -18.73 8.46 4.14
N PRO A 34 -19.05 8.93 5.36
CA PRO A 34 -18.13 9.63 6.24
C PRO A 34 -17.12 8.68 6.89
N ILE A 35 -15.94 9.21 7.26
CA ILE A 35 -15.03 8.52 8.16
C ILE A 35 -15.70 8.38 9.53
N VAL A 36 -15.71 7.17 10.07
CA VAL A 36 -16.27 6.84 11.39
C VAL A 36 -15.19 6.40 12.39
N PHE A 37 -14.05 5.90 11.90
CA PHE A 37 -12.89 5.56 12.73
C PHE A 37 -11.59 5.92 11.99
N ALA A 38 -10.61 6.46 12.70
CA ALA A 38 -9.31 6.83 12.13
C ALA A 38 -8.15 6.43 13.06
N SER A 39 -7.00 6.09 12.48
CA SER A 39 -5.78 5.82 13.24
C SER A 39 -5.05 7.11 13.65
N ASP A 40 -4.12 6.98 14.62
CA ASP A 40 -3.22 8.08 14.97
C ASP A 40 -2.23 8.39 13.83
N GLY A 41 -1.89 7.41 13.00
CA GLY A 41 -1.12 7.63 11.76
C GLY A 41 -1.86 8.55 10.79
N PHE A 42 -3.19 8.39 10.64
CA PHE A 42 -4.02 9.24 9.78
C PHE A 42 -4.12 10.68 10.31
N VAL A 43 -4.32 10.84 11.62
CA VAL A 43 -4.24 12.15 12.31
C VAL A 43 -2.87 12.81 12.04
N LYS A 44 -1.77 12.07 12.21
CA LYS A 44 -0.40 12.58 12.06
C LYS A 44 -0.01 12.90 10.60
N VAL A 45 -0.44 12.09 9.62
CA VAL A 45 -0.16 12.30 8.19
C VAL A 45 -0.91 13.54 7.67
N THR A 46 -2.19 13.66 8.02
CA THR A 46 -3.06 14.71 7.46
C THR A 46 -2.98 16.04 8.23
N GLY A 47 -2.52 16.02 9.49
CA GLY A 47 -2.44 17.20 10.36
C GLY A 47 -3.79 17.69 10.89
N TYR A 48 -4.89 16.99 10.59
CA TYR A 48 -6.21 17.27 11.17
C TYR A 48 -6.40 16.53 12.49
N THR A 49 -7.07 17.17 13.45
CA THR A 49 -7.49 16.49 14.69
C THR A 49 -8.63 15.51 14.41
N ARG A 50 -8.87 14.55 15.31
CA ARG A 50 -9.80 13.43 15.07
C ARG A 50 -11.27 13.88 14.92
N SER A 51 -11.67 14.96 15.59
CA SER A 51 -12.97 15.64 15.44
C SER A 51 -13.05 16.56 14.20
N GLU A 52 -11.92 16.86 13.54
CA GLU A 52 -11.90 17.50 12.21
C GLU A 52 -11.84 16.48 11.06
N ILE A 53 -11.77 15.19 11.39
CA ILE A 53 -11.73 14.04 10.47
C ILE A 53 -13.07 13.30 10.48
N ILE A 54 -13.59 12.97 11.66
CA ILE A 54 -14.89 12.33 11.85
C ILE A 54 -15.94 13.44 12.08
N PRO A 55 -17.11 13.45 11.40
CA PRO A 55 -17.61 12.50 10.41
C PRO A 55 -17.54 13.06 8.96
N ARG A 56 -16.35 13.38 8.44
CA ARG A 56 -16.20 13.92 7.08
C ARG A 56 -15.89 12.82 6.07
N ASN A 57 -16.32 12.98 4.82
CA ASN A 57 -15.82 12.15 3.72
C ASN A 57 -14.36 12.49 3.40
N CYS A 58 -13.52 11.48 3.13
CA CYS A 58 -12.08 11.62 2.88
C CYS A 58 -11.68 12.65 1.80
N ARG A 59 -12.60 13.07 0.91
CA ARG A 59 -12.33 14.09 -0.11
C ARG A 59 -11.90 15.46 0.43
N PHE A 60 -12.02 15.72 1.74
CA PHE A 60 -11.46 16.97 2.32
C PHE A 60 -9.94 17.08 2.17
N LEU A 61 -9.24 15.96 1.91
CA LEU A 61 -7.82 15.94 1.58
C LEU A 61 -7.53 16.35 0.12
N GLN A 62 -8.55 16.57 -0.72
CA GLN A 62 -8.37 17.00 -2.10
C GLN A 62 -8.37 18.53 -2.19
N GLY A 63 -7.53 19.08 -3.07
CA GLY A 63 -7.38 20.52 -3.26
C GLY A 63 -7.43 20.94 -4.72
N GLN A 64 -6.96 22.16 -5.00
CA GLN A 64 -7.05 22.81 -6.31
C GLN A 64 -6.42 21.98 -7.45
N HIS A 65 -5.30 21.31 -7.19
CA HIS A 65 -4.53 20.59 -8.20
C HIS A 65 -4.62 19.06 -8.09
N THR A 66 -5.55 18.54 -7.28
CA THR A 66 -5.86 17.10 -7.28
C THR A 66 -6.48 16.71 -8.63
N ASP A 67 -5.80 15.87 -9.41
CA ASP A 67 -6.33 15.38 -10.68
C ASP A 67 -7.69 14.68 -10.46
N ARG A 68 -8.63 14.94 -11.36
CA ARG A 68 -9.97 14.36 -11.34
C ARG A 68 -10.04 13.01 -12.04
N VAL A 69 -8.98 12.55 -12.73
CA VAL A 69 -8.87 11.20 -13.30
C VAL A 69 -8.81 10.11 -12.20
N PRO A 70 -7.84 10.07 -11.24
CA PRO A 70 -7.80 9.04 -10.21
C PRO A 70 -9.01 9.12 -9.27
N VAL A 71 -9.46 10.34 -8.95
CA VAL A 71 -10.64 10.57 -8.11
C VAL A 71 -11.91 10.01 -8.78
N ARG A 72 -12.01 10.02 -10.12
CA ARG A 72 -13.09 9.33 -10.85
C ARG A 72 -12.94 7.81 -10.80
N ARG A 73 -11.73 7.26 -11.05
CA ARG A 73 -11.47 5.81 -10.94
C ARG A 73 -11.84 5.28 -9.55
N LEU A 74 -11.37 5.95 -8.50
CA LEU A 74 -11.71 5.66 -7.10
C LEU A 74 -13.22 5.73 -6.84
N LYS A 75 -13.91 6.77 -7.32
CA LYS A 75 -15.37 6.90 -7.17
C LYS A 75 -16.11 5.75 -7.83
N THR A 76 -15.70 5.35 -9.04
CA THR A 76 -16.26 4.19 -9.75
C THR A 76 -16.04 2.91 -8.95
N ALA A 77 -14.81 2.63 -8.52
CA ALA A 77 -14.49 1.43 -7.73
C ALA A 77 -15.28 1.36 -6.41
N ILE A 78 -15.46 2.47 -5.71
CA ILE A 78 -16.33 2.56 -4.52
C ILE A 78 -17.80 2.26 -4.87
N SER A 79 -18.32 2.81 -5.97
CA SER A 79 -19.71 2.52 -6.39
C SER A 79 -19.93 1.08 -6.84
N GLU A 80 -18.93 0.46 -7.48
CA GLU A 80 -18.93 -0.95 -7.89
C GLU A 80 -18.56 -1.90 -6.74
N ARG A 81 -18.19 -1.35 -5.56
CA ARG A 81 -17.70 -2.08 -4.38
C ARG A 81 -16.52 -3.01 -4.70
N LYS A 82 -15.53 -2.49 -5.42
CA LYS A 82 -14.28 -3.16 -5.76
C LYS A 82 -13.11 -2.56 -4.98
N GLU A 83 -12.02 -3.31 -4.89
CA GLU A 83 -10.75 -2.78 -4.39
C GLU A 83 -10.13 -1.79 -5.39
N SER A 84 -9.33 -0.86 -4.89
CA SER A 84 -8.70 0.21 -5.67
C SER A 84 -7.35 0.60 -5.06
N VAL A 85 -6.35 0.83 -5.91
CA VAL A 85 -5.08 1.49 -5.54
C VAL A 85 -4.90 2.69 -6.46
N GLU A 86 -4.81 3.88 -5.88
CA GLU A 86 -4.71 5.14 -6.62
C GLU A 86 -3.62 6.02 -5.99
N LEU A 87 -2.80 6.64 -6.83
CA LEU A 87 -1.87 7.70 -6.40
C LEU A 87 -2.59 9.04 -6.57
N ILE A 88 -2.83 9.76 -5.48
CA ILE A 88 -3.63 11.00 -5.50
C ILE A 88 -2.87 12.12 -4.81
N LEU A 89 -2.77 13.29 -5.46
CA LEU A 89 -2.28 14.49 -4.80
C LEU A 89 -3.30 14.94 -3.73
N ASN A 90 -2.88 14.96 -2.47
CA ASN A 90 -3.68 15.36 -1.32
C ASN A 90 -3.01 16.53 -0.58
N TYR A 91 -3.73 17.11 0.38
CA TYR A 91 -3.32 18.28 1.13
C TYR A 91 -3.52 18.06 2.63
N LYS A 92 -2.55 18.50 3.42
CA LYS A 92 -2.65 18.52 4.89
C LYS A 92 -3.42 19.75 5.38
N LYS A 93 -3.76 19.78 6.67
CA LYS A 93 -4.45 20.91 7.33
C LYS A 93 -3.77 22.28 7.13
N ASN A 94 -2.44 22.31 7.07
CA ASN A 94 -1.66 23.53 6.84
C ASN A 94 -1.53 23.93 5.36
N GLY A 95 -2.13 23.18 4.44
CA GLY A 95 -2.02 23.41 2.99
C GLY A 95 -0.85 22.70 2.31
N ASP A 96 0.01 21.97 3.04
CA ASP A 96 1.10 21.22 2.42
C ASP A 96 0.55 20.17 1.43
N PRO A 97 0.99 20.16 0.16
CA PRO A 97 0.70 19.06 -0.74
C PRO A 97 1.48 17.81 -0.33
N PHE A 98 0.84 16.64 -0.44
CA PHE A 98 1.50 15.34 -0.31
C PHE A 98 0.90 14.32 -1.28
N TRP A 99 1.76 13.49 -1.88
CA TRP A 99 1.33 12.35 -2.68
C TRP A 99 0.85 11.24 -1.75
N ASN A 100 -0.45 10.93 -1.82
CA ASN A 100 -1.10 9.87 -1.08
C ASN A 100 -1.23 8.64 -1.99
N LEU A 101 -0.46 7.59 -1.72
CA LEU A 101 -0.72 6.28 -2.30
C LEU A 101 -1.81 5.59 -1.45
N LEU A 102 -3.03 5.59 -2.01
CA LEU A 102 -4.27 5.20 -1.34
C LEU A 102 -4.70 3.81 -1.79
N TYR A 103 -4.83 2.89 -0.85
CA TYR A 103 -5.57 1.63 -1.01
C TYR A 103 -6.97 1.78 -0.42
N VAL A 104 -8.00 1.30 -1.12
CA VAL A 104 -9.38 1.19 -0.62
C VAL A 104 -9.96 -0.19 -0.92
N ALA A 105 -10.65 -0.78 0.06
CA ALA A 105 -11.37 -2.05 -0.10
C ALA A 105 -12.72 -2.06 0.66
N PRO A 106 -13.76 -2.74 0.15
CA PRO A 106 -15.03 -2.94 0.84
C PRO A 106 -14.90 -3.95 1.98
N LEU A 107 -15.56 -3.70 3.11
CA LEU A 107 -15.68 -4.64 4.23
C LEU A 107 -17.11 -5.16 4.34
N TYR A 108 -17.31 -6.44 4.05
CA TYR A 108 -18.61 -7.13 4.15
C TYR A 108 -18.72 -7.87 5.49
N ASN A 109 -19.86 -7.72 6.18
CA ASN A 109 -20.11 -8.45 7.42
C ASN A 109 -20.52 -9.92 7.17
N GLU A 110 -20.69 -10.67 8.26
CA GLU A 110 -21.13 -12.08 8.29
C GLU A 110 -22.45 -12.36 7.53
N ALA A 111 -23.26 -11.33 7.24
CA ALA A 111 -24.49 -11.43 6.45
C ALA A 111 -24.33 -10.94 4.99
N GLY A 112 -23.10 -10.81 4.49
CA GLY A 112 -22.79 -10.35 3.13
C GLY A 112 -23.10 -8.87 2.87
N LYS A 113 -23.46 -8.10 3.92
CA LYS A 113 -23.78 -6.67 3.78
C LYS A 113 -22.52 -5.83 3.94
N LEU A 114 -22.30 -4.91 2.99
CA LEU A 114 -21.26 -3.88 3.08
C LEU A 114 -21.47 -3.05 4.36
N ALA A 115 -20.50 -3.13 5.28
CA ALA A 115 -20.52 -2.46 6.57
C ALA A 115 -19.65 -1.20 6.58
N PHE A 116 -18.46 -1.28 5.99
CA PHE A 116 -17.51 -0.17 5.87
C PHE A 116 -16.75 -0.24 4.53
N PHE A 117 -16.00 0.81 4.19
CA PHE A 117 -14.78 0.66 3.40
C PHE A 117 -13.57 0.91 4.31
N ILE A 118 -12.53 0.09 4.18
CA ILE A 118 -11.19 0.41 4.69
C ILE A 118 -10.46 1.27 3.67
N GLY A 119 -9.78 2.31 4.15
CA GLY A 119 -8.76 3.04 3.41
C GLY A 119 -7.44 2.98 4.15
N GLY A 120 -6.36 2.64 3.46
CA GLY A 120 -4.98 2.73 3.94
C GLY A 120 -4.19 3.72 3.09
N GLN A 121 -3.34 4.54 3.70
CA GLN A 121 -2.68 5.67 3.03
C GLN A 121 -1.17 5.70 3.32
N VAL A 122 -0.36 6.04 2.32
CA VAL A 122 1.07 6.33 2.51
C VAL A 122 1.40 7.70 1.93
N ASN A 123 2.04 8.55 2.73
CA ASN A 123 2.64 9.78 2.25
C ASN A 123 3.98 9.47 1.59
N CYS A 124 4.06 9.65 0.28
CA CYS A 124 5.24 9.40 -0.53
C CYS A 124 6.11 10.65 -0.76
N SER A 125 5.64 11.85 -0.38
CA SER A 125 6.34 13.12 -0.63
C SER A 125 7.59 13.37 0.23
N THR A 126 7.86 12.55 1.24
CA THR A 126 9.16 12.52 1.95
C THR A 126 10.29 11.89 1.13
N THR A 127 9.98 11.36 -0.05
CA THR A 127 10.96 10.76 -0.96
C THR A 127 10.81 11.26 -2.39
N ILE A 128 9.61 11.62 -2.84
CA ILE A 128 9.35 12.14 -4.18
C ILE A 128 9.90 13.57 -4.35
N HIS A 129 11.02 13.70 -5.07
CA HIS A 129 11.56 14.98 -5.55
C HIS A 129 11.66 15.04 -7.09
N SER A 130 11.46 13.92 -7.78
CA SER A 130 11.49 13.77 -9.24
C SER A 130 10.69 12.54 -9.69
N ASN A 131 10.49 12.37 -11.00
CA ASN A 131 9.89 11.15 -11.57
C ASN A 131 10.73 9.89 -11.25
N ALA A 132 12.05 10.02 -11.14
CA ALA A 132 12.94 8.93 -10.74
C ALA A 132 12.78 8.56 -9.25
N ASP A 133 12.24 9.46 -8.43
CA ASP A 133 11.89 9.20 -7.03
C ASP A 133 10.47 8.67 -6.87
N VAL A 134 9.50 9.09 -7.70
CA VAL A 134 8.20 8.39 -7.82
C VAL A 134 8.46 6.93 -8.19
N MET A 135 9.36 6.70 -9.15
CA MET A 135 9.89 5.36 -9.39
C MET A 135 10.55 4.81 -8.14
N ARG A 136 11.55 5.45 -7.50
CA ARG A 136 12.24 4.85 -6.32
C ARG A 136 11.32 4.45 -5.15
N VAL A 137 10.22 5.17 -4.90
CA VAL A 137 9.22 4.80 -3.86
C VAL A 137 8.50 3.49 -4.20
N LEU A 138 8.34 3.20 -5.48
CA LEU A 138 7.56 2.10 -6.03
C LEU A 138 8.49 0.93 -6.45
N SER A 139 9.59 1.23 -7.14
CA SER A 139 10.59 0.38 -7.80
C SER A 139 11.62 -0.25 -6.85
N VAL A 140 11.26 -0.54 -5.61
CA VAL A 140 12.22 -0.91 -4.55
C VAL A 140 12.67 -2.38 -4.60
N SER A 141 12.73 -2.93 -5.82
CA SER A 141 12.69 -4.37 -6.10
C SER A 141 13.84 -4.87 -6.98
N ASN A 142 14.54 -3.99 -7.70
CA ASN A 142 15.58 -4.35 -8.67
C ASN A 142 16.97 -3.89 -8.24
N ASN A 143 17.68 -4.74 -7.48
CA ASN A 143 19.13 -5.03 -7.56
C ASN A 143 19.64 -5.63 -6.24
N ASP A 144 19.52 -6.94 -6.09
CA ASP A 144 20.29 -7.76 -5.13
C ASP A 144 20.35 -9.23 -5.66
N ASP A 145 20.75 -9.45 -6.95
CA ASP A 145 20.86 -10.82 -7.52
C ASP A 145 21.80 -11.01 -8.75
N VAL A 146 23.03 -10.46 -8.73
CA VAL A 146 24.18 -11.02 -9.50
C VAL A 146 25.49 -10.80 -8.73
N GLN A 147 25.85 -11.69 -7.80
CA GLN A 147 27.24 -11.83 -7.37
C GLN A 147 27.56 -13.16 -6.67
N ASP A 148 27.55 -14.28 -7.41
CA ASP A 148 28.60 -15.29 -7.26
C ASP A 148 28.77 -16.19 -8.51
N LYS A 149 29.92 -16.89 -8.57
CA LYS A 149 30.41 -17.81 -9.61
C LYS A 149 31.08 -17.18 -10.82
N ALA A 150 32.21 -16.53 -10.58
CA ALA A 150 33.32 -16.54 -11.53
C ALA A 150 34.01 -17.91 -11.54
N LYS A 151 33.95 -18.65 -12.66
CA LYS A 151 34.89 -19.71 -13.07
C LYS A 151 34.58 -20.15 -14.52
N ASP A 152 35.61 -20.07 -15.38
CA ASP A 152 35.87 -20.79 -16.65
C ASP A 152 34.70 -21.27 -17.55
N ASN A 153 34.71 -21.15 -18.88
CA ASN A 153 35.87 -21.15 -19.79
C ASN A 153 35.58 -20.58 -21.21
N LYS A 154 36.64 -20.09 -21.86
CA LYS A 154 36.91 -19.79 -23.29
C LYS A 154 35.81 -19.83 -24.41
N VAL A 155 35.67 -18.67 -25.09
CA VAL A 155 35.86 -18.41 -26.56
C VAL A 155 35.01 -19.18 -27.60
N LYS A 156 34.12 -18.50 -28.37
CA LYS A 156 34.33 -17.98 -29.77
C LYS A 156 33.05 -17.31 -30.38
N ALA A 157 33.20 -16.64 -31.53
CA ALA A 157 32.16 -16.00 -32.38
C ALA A 157 32.26 -16.58 -33.84
N PRO A 158 31.41 -16.27 -34.87
CA PRO A 158 30.54 -15.08 -35.06
C PRO A 158 29.15 -15.27 -35.78
N LEU A 159 28.55 -14.14 -36.19
CA LEU A 159 27.34 -13.89 -37.03
C LEU A 159 27.60 -14.13 -38.56
N PRO A 160 26.74 -13.77 -39.57
CA PRO A 160 25.34 -13.23 -39.59
C PRO A 160 24.38 -13.91 -40.63
N LEU A 161 23.16 -13.39 -40.87
CA LEU A 161 22.65 -12.96 -42.21
C LEU A 161 21.17 -12.44 -42.27
N HIS A 162 21.00 -11.33 -43.00
CA HIS A 162 19.84 -10.69 -43.71
C HIS A 162 18.34 -10.96 -43.36
N ARG A 163 17.45 -9.93 -43.25
CA ARG A 163 16.80 -9.05 -44.29
C ARG A 163 15.72 -9.81 -45.12
N ALA A 164 14.53 -9.31 -45.51
CA ALA A 164 13.84 -7.99 -45.50
C ALA A 164 12.32 -8.21 -45.83
N SER A 165 11.35 -7.26 -45.93
CA SER A 165 11.03 -5.97 -45.26
C SER A 165 9.74 -5.34 -45.88
N SER A 166 8.75 -4.82 -45.12
CA SER A 166 7.60 -4.04 -45.66
C SER A 166 6.99 -3.02 -44.65
N ALA A 167 6.27 -2.01 -45.16
CA ALA A 167 5.65 -0.85 -44.45
C ALA A 167 4.64 -0.15 -45.41
N PRO A 168 4.04 1.04 -45.15
CA PRO A 168 3.95 1.88 -43.93
C PRO A 168 2.52 2.39 -43.60
N SER A 169 2.33 3.21 -42.53
CA SER A 169 1.43 4.40 -42.59
C SER A 169 1.59 5.42 -41.43
N ALA A 170 1.30 6.69 -41.73
CA ALA A 170 0.71 7.73 -40.86
C ALA A 170 1.15 7.93 -39.38
N ARG A 171 2.46 8.11 -39.10
CA ARG A 171 2.92 8.84 -37.88
C ARG A 171 3.89 10.01 -38.10
N LYS A 172 4.38 10.23 -39.33
CA LYS A 172 5.54 11.10 -39.60
C LYS A 172 5.21 12.56 -40.00
N ALA A 173 3.94 12.97 -39.95
CA ALA A 173 3.51 14.33 -40.33
C ALA A 173 3.34 15.31 -39.16
N PHE A 174 3.09 14.83 -37.94
CA PHE A 174 2.72 15.68 -36.80
C PHE A 174 3.94 16.31 -36.08
N LEU A 175 5.05 15.56 -35.97
CA LEU A 175 6.25 15.97 -35.24
C LEU A 175 7.16 16.95 -36.01
N LYS A 176 6.57 17.86 -36.80
CA LYS A 176 7.25 19.00 -37.43
C LYS A 176 6.65 20.36 -37.00
N ALA A 177 5.66 20.36 -36.10
CA ALA A 177 4.89 21.55 -35.70
C ALA A 177 5.34 22.22 -34.38
N LEU A 178 6.30 21.65 -33.65
CA LEU A 178 6.81 22.18 -32.37
C LEU A 178 8.20 22.79 -32.53
N GLY A 179 8.34 23.73 -33.48
CA GLY A 179 9.62 24.33 -33.84
C GLY A 179 10.11 25.38 -32.85
N VAL A 180 11.05 25.01 -31.98
CA VAL A 180 11.87 25.92 -31.17
C VAL A 180 13.34 25.54 -31.35
N LYS A 181 14.23 26.53 -31.54
CA LYS A 181 15.67 26.32 -31.63
C LYS A 181 16.28 26.19 -30.24
N VAL A 182 17.43 25.51 -30.15
CA VAL A 182 18.31 25.53 -28.99
C VAL A 182 19.49 26.44 -29.33
N ASP A 183 19.77 27.40 -28.46
CA ASP A 183 21.02 28.14 -28.37
C ASP A 183 21.60 27.90 -26.95
N ASP A 184 22.91 27.83 -26.82
CA ASP A 184 23.59 27.25 -25.64
C ASP A 184 24.06 28.25 -24.57
N ALA A 185 24.25 27.70 -23.36
CA ALA A 185 24.99 28.25 -22.21
C ALA A 185 24.50 29.58 -21.55
N HIS A 186 23.99 29.49 -20.31
CA HIS A 186 24.81 29.76 -19.11
C HIS A 186 24.10 29.48 -17.76
N ALA A 187 24.89 28.97 -16.81
CA ALA A 187 24.88 29.19 -15.35
C ALA A 187 23.57 29.20 -14.50
N LEU A 188 23.51 28.21 -13.59
CA LEU A 188 23.03 28.26 -12.19
C LEU A 188 21.53 28.40 -11.82
N THR A 189 21.19 27.62 -10.78
CA THR A 189 20.14 27.85 -9.75
C THR A 189 18.74 28.29 -10.21
N THR A 190 17.85 27.31 -10.32
CA THR A 190 16.44 27.48 -9.91
C THR A 190 15.93 26.17 -9.30
N SER A 191 15.22 26.28 -8.18
CA SER A 191 14.48 25.14 -7.62
C SER A 191 13.33 24.77 -8.56
N SER A 192 13.35 23.55 -9.09
CA SER A 192 12.28 23.06 -9.97
C SER A 192 10.99 22.81 -9.19
N VAL A 193 10.20 23.87 -9.01
CA VAL A 193 8.82 23.77 -8.53
C VAL A 193 8.06 22.87 -9.51
N ILE A 194 7.70 21.66 -9.07
CA ILE A 194 6.92 20.73 -9.90
C ILE A 194 5.49 21.24 -9.93
N ASP A 195 5.06 21.68 -11.11
CA ASP A 195 3.73 22.27 -11.32
C ASP A 195 2.62 21.26 -10.92
N PRO A 196 1.79 21.57 -9.90
CA PRO A 196 0.83 20.59 -9.40
C PRO A 196 -0.30 20.35 -10.41
N GLY A 197 -0.56 19.06 -10.71
CA GLY A 197 -1.47 18.62 -11.78
C GLY A 197 -0.79 17.79 -12.88
N MET A 198 0.53 17.64 -12.84
CA MET A 198 1.35 16.89 -13.80
C MET A 198 1.14 15.36 -13.81
N GLU A 199 0.11 14.80 -13.14
CA GLU A 199 -0.15 13.34 -13.06
C GLU A 199 -0.16 12.68 -14.44
N SER A 200 -0.89 13.23 -15.40
CA SER A 200 -0.98 12.62 -16.75
C SER A 200 0.38 12.55 -17.46
N LYS A 201 1.29 13.51 -17.22
CA LYS A 201 2.65 13.52 -17.79
C LYS A 201 3.62 12.65 -16.99
N LEU A 202 3.39 12.49 -15.69
CA LEU A 202 4.04 11.48 -14.84
C LEU A 202 3.64 10.08 -15.32
N LEU A 203 2.35 9.72 -15.28
CA LEU A 203 1.83 8.42 -15.72
C LEU A 203 2.31 8.03 -17.12
N HIS A 204 2.23 8.93 -18.10
CA HIS A 204 2.70 8.66 -19.47
C HIS A 204 4.24 8.47 -19.56
N GLN A 205 5.03 9.05 -18.65
CA GLN A 205 6.47 8.75 -18.53
C GLN A 205 6.76 7.51 -17.65
N LEU A 206 5.80 7.09 -16.82
CA LEU A 206 5.84 5.86 -16.03
C LEU A 206 5.33 4.63 -16.82
N GLU A 207 4.94 4.77 -18.10
CA GLU A 207 4.55 3.67 -19.01
C GLU A 207 5.71 2.72 -19.41
N GLY A 208 6.83 2.75 -18.66
CA GLY A 208 7.73 1.60 -18.56
C GLY A 208 7.01 0.39 -17.92
N ARG A 209 7.50 -0.83 -18.19
CA ARG A 209 6.86 -2.10 -17.77
C ARG A 209 6.89 -2.39 -16.26
N ASP A 210 7.17 -1.38 -15.45
CA ASP A 210 7.65 -1.53 -14.07
C ASP A 210 6.64 -0.96 -13.04
N LEU A 211 6.01 0.20 -13.31
CA LEU A 211 4.98 0.80 -12.44
C LEU A 211 3.86 -0.19 -12.05
N ASN A 212 3.36 -0.96 -13.02
CA ASN A 212 2.31 -1.96 -12.79
C ASN A 212 2.75 -3.12 -11.89
N THR A 213 4.04 -3.45 -11.83
CA THR A 213 4.60 -4.45 -10.92
C THR A 213 4.69 -3.89 -9.51
N GLN A 214 5.04 -2.62 -9.39
CA GLN A 214 5.24 -1.93 -8.13
C GLN A 214 3.92 -1.62 -7.42
N MET A 215 2.89 -1.19 -8.17
CA MET A 215 1.53 -1.06 -7.65
C MET A 215 0.97 -2.43 -7.21
N LYS A 216 1.36 -3.53 -7.87
CA LYS A 216 1.05 -4.90 -7.43
C LYS A 216 1.80 -5.29 -6.16
N GLU A 217 3.04 -4.86 -5.94
CA GLU A 217 3.74 -5.07 -4.67
C GLU A 217 3.09 -4.30 -3.51
N PHE A 218 2.75 -3.03 -3.73
CA PHE A 218 2.00 -2.24 -2.74
C PHE A 218 0.65 -2.89 -2.40
N TYR A 219 -0.12 -3.28 -3.43
CA TYR A 219 -1.32 -4.08 -3.27
C TYR A 219 -1.03 -5.38 -2.51
N THR A 220 0.04 -6.11 -2.82
CA THR A 220 0.41 -7.37 -2.17
C THR A 220 0.73 -7.20 -0.68
N ALA A 221 1.26 -6.03 -0.29
CA ALA A 221 1.56 -5.68 1.09
C ALA A 221 0.31 -5.23 1.88
N TYR A 222 -0.65 -4.56 1.24
CA TYR A 222 -1.87 -4.06 1.88
C TYR A 222 -3.10 -4.97 1.76
N SER A 223 -3.15 -5.90 0.80
CA SER A 223 -4.26 -6.86 0.56
C SER A 223 -4.27 -8.08 1.51
N LYS A 224 -3.51 -8.04 2.61
CA LYS A 224 -3.43 -9.13 3.61
C LYS A 224 -3.71 -8.58 5.00
N TYR A 225 -4.98 -8.32 5.25
CA TYR A 225 -5.43 -7.73 6.51
C TYR A 225 -6.53 -8.54 7.20
N LEU A 226 -6.55 -8.41 8.53
CA LEU A 226 -7.72 -8.66 9.36
C LEU A 226 -8.18 -7.32 9.93
N VAL A 227 -9.49 -7.15 10.14
CA VAL A 227 -10.04 -6.06 10.93
C VAL A 227 -10.81 -6.65 12.11
N VAL A 228 -10.32 -6.32 13.30
CA VAL A 228 -10.65 -6.95 14.56
C VAL A 228 -11.46 -5.97 15.41
N SER A 229 -12.59 -6.42 15.97
CA SER A 229 -13.33 -5.67 16.99
C SER A 229 -12.51 -5.66 18.29
N TYR A 230 -12.19 -4.46 18.79
CA TYR A 230 -11.25 -4.30 19.90
C TYR A 230 -11.72 -4.96 21.19
N ASP A 231 -12.98 -4.70 21.59
CA ASP A 231 -13.52 -5.08 22.90
C ASP A 231 -13.46 -6.59 23.18
N ALA A 232 -13.64 -7.42 22.15
CA ALA A 232 -13.64 -8.88 22.25
C ALA A 232 -12.46 -9.55 21.51
N PHE A 233 -11.60 -8.79 20.83
CA PHE A 233 -10.55 -9.29 19.92
C PHE A 233 -11.03 -10.28 18.85
N ILE A 234 -12.28 -10.13 18.39
CA ILE A 234 -12.90 -10.98 17.37
C ILE A 234 -12.66 -10.40 15.98
N ILE A 235 -12.17 -11.23 15.05
CA ILE A 235 -12.08 -10.89 13.63
C ILE A 235 -13.50 -10.71 13.08
N ARG A 236 -13.78 -9.56 12.46
CA ARG A 236 -15.09 -9.28 11.82
C ARG A 236 -14.98 -9.12 10.31
N PHE A 237 -13.84 -8.67 9.82
CA PHE A 237 -13.56 -8.52 8.39
C PHE A 237 -12.14 -9.02 8.10
N TYR A 238 -11.91 -9.50 6.88
CA TYR A 238 -10.61 -9.97 6.39
C TYR A 238 -10.57 -9.77 4.88
N SER A 239 -9.38 -9.84 4.27
CA SER A 239 -9.22 -9.88 2.81
C SER A 239 -8.98 -11.29 2.27
N GLU A 240 -9.38 -11.53 1.02
CA GLU A 240 -9.13 -12.79 0.31
C GLU A 240 -7.65 -13.18 0.29
N GLY A 241 -6.75 -12.19 0.20
CA GLY A 241 -5.30 -12.40 0.27
C GLY A 241 -4.79 -13.02 1.58
N VAL A 242 -5.59 -13.05 2.65
CA VAL A 242 -5.31 -13.84 3.87
C VAL A 242 -5.71 -15.30 3.70
N LEU A 243 -6.86 -15.57 3.06
CA LEU A 243 -7.32 -16.94 2.77
C LEU A 243 -6.36 -17.65 1.82
N ASP A 244 -5.89 -16.97 0.77
CA ASP A 244 -4.93 -17.51 -0.19
C ASP A 244 -3.54 -17.75 0.42
N MET A 245 -3.13 -16.88 1.35
CA MET A 245 -1.81 -16.98 1.99
C MET A 245 -1.73 -18.16 2.96
N LEU A 246 -2.65 -18.24 3.93
CA LEU A 246 -2.53 -19.16 5.06
C LEU A 246 -2.86 -20.60 4.65
N HIS A 247 -2.13 -21.56 5.22
CA HIS A 247 -2.51 -22.97 5.13
C HIS A 247 -3.45 -23.33 6.29
N PRO A 248 -4.73 -23.66 6.03
CA PRO A 248 -5.69 -24.00 7.07
C PRO A 248 -5.40 -25.42 7.59
N ALA A 249 -4.45 -25.54 8.52
CA ALA A 249 -3.88 -26.81 9.00
C ALA A 249 -4.91 -27.84 9.49
N ASN A 250 -6.10 -27.39 9.92
CA ASN A 250 -7.19 -28.24 10.41
C ASN A 250 -8.42 -28.28 9.45
N ASN A 251 -8.22 -28.00 8.17
CA ASN A 251 -9.27 -28.00 7.13
C ASN A 251 -10.47 -27.05 7.40
N THR A 252 -10.33 -26.10 8.33
CA THR A 252 -11.34 -25.09 8.69
C THR A 252 -11.42 -23.94 7.68
N VAL A 253 -11.61 -24.29 6.41
CA VAL A 253 -11.79 -23.35 5.30
C VAL A 253 -13.22 -22.78 5.34
N GLY A 254 -13.43 -21.66 6.04
CA GLY A 254 -14.73 -20.97 5.99
C GLY A 254 -15.02 -19.94 7.09
N LEU A 255 -14.48 -20.09 8.30
CA LEU A 255 -14.71 -19.12 9.39
C LEU A 255 -13.41 -18.47 9.87
N VAL A 256 -12.97 -17.45 9.15
CA VAL A 256 -11.98 -16.48 9.66
C VAL A 256 -12.67 -15.40 10.50
N ALA A 257 -13.81 -14.89 10.04
CA ALA A 257 -14.70 -14.08 10.87
C ALA A 257 -15.26 -14.89 12.07
N GLY A 258 -15.53 -14.20 13.18
CA GLY A 258 -16.04 -14.80 14.42
C GLY A 258 -14.97 -15.40 15.36
N GLN A 259 -13.71 -15.53 14.94
CA GLN A 259 -12.63 -16.06 15.79
C GLN A 259 -11.92 -14.99 16.65
N ASP A 260 -11.46 -15.37 17.86
CA ASP A 260 -10.42 -14.62 18.61
C ASP A 260 -9.14 -14.59 17.74
N VAL A 261 -8.68 -13.40 17.40
CA VAL A 261 -7.55 -13.21 16.46
C VAL A 261 -6.25 -13.85 16.96
N PHE A 262 -6.03 -13.94 18.27
CA PHE A 262 -4.84 -14.58 18.83
C PHE A 262 -4.94 -16.10 18.79
N ARG A 263 -6.14 -16.68 18.91
CA ARG A 263 -6.40 -18.11 18.67
C ARG A 263 -6.17 -18.44 17.20
N PHE A 264 -6.75 -17.65 16.30
CA PHE A 264 -6.59 -17.79 14.85
C PHE A 264 -5.12 -17.73 14.43
N LEU A 265 -4.38 -16.69 14.85
CA LEU A 265 -2.96 -16.59 14.53
C LEU A 265 -2.14 -17.71 15.20
N LYS A 266 -2.41 -18.07 16.46
CA LYS A 266 -1.72 -19.19 17.12
C LYS A 266 -1.90 -20.53 16.38
N GLN A 267 -3.09 -20.80 15.82
CA GLN A 267 -3.35 -22.01 15.03
C GLN A 267 -2.51 -22.06 13.73
N ASN A 268 -2.09 -20.91 13.21
CA ASN A 268 -1.26 -20.81 12.00
C ASN A 268 0.24 -20.63 12.32
N MET A 269 0.63 -20.54 13.61
CA MET A 269 2.01 -20.30 14.06
C MET A 269 2.78 -21.59 14.36
N VAL A 270 3.98 -21.73 13.80
CA VAL A 270 4.84 -22.90 14.08
C VAL A 270 5.54 -22.80 15.44
N ASN A 271 6.12 -21.64 15.77
CA ASN A 271 6.74 -21.40 17.07
C ASN A 271 5.92 -20.41 17.91
N HIS A 272 5.56 -20.82 19.13
CA HIS A 272 4.80 -20.00 20.07
C HIS A 272 5.70 -19.04 20.85
N GLN A 273 5.79 -17.78 20.42
CA GLN A 273 6.27 -16.70 21.28
C GLN A 273 5.29 -16.50 22.46
N SER A 274 5.76 -16.69 23.69
CA SER A 274 4.94 -16.67 24.91
C SER A 274 4.49 -15.27 25.33
N ASP A 275 5.27 -14.25 24.98
CA ASP A 275 5.04 -12.82 25.25
C ASP A 275 4.10 -12.14 24.23
N TYR A 276 4.00 -12.68 23.02
CA TYR A 276 3.27 -12.14 21.86
C TYR A 276 1.92 -11.51 22.23
N LYS A 277 1.03 -12.32 22.81
CA LYS A 277 -0.35 -11.93 23.16
C LYS A 277 -0.39 -10.81 24.20
N THR A 278 0.59 -10.76 25.10
CA THR A 278 0.72 -9.76 26.17
C THR A 278 1.26 -8.44 25.62
N ARG A 279 2.32 -8.47 24.81
CA ARG A 279 2.88 -7.28 24.14
C ARG A 279 1.84 -6.57 23.28
N VAL A 280 1.16 -7.32 22.40
CA VAL A 280 0.12 -6.76 21.52
C VAL A 280 -1.00 -6.12 22.36
N ARG A 281 -1.52 -6.83 23.36
CA ARG A 281 -2.59 -6.29 24.22
C ARG A 281 -2.16 -5.06 25.01
N ASN A 282 -0.94 -4.99 25.52
CA ASN A 282 -0.46 -3.85 26.29
C ASN A 282 -0.29 -2.59 25.41
N ALA A 283 0.26 -2.73 24.20
CA ALA A 283 0.36 -1.60 23.27
C ALA A 283 -1.02 -1.09 22.80
N LEU A 284 -1.94 -2.00 22.47
CA LEU A 284 -3.31 -1.64 22.06
C LEU A 284 -4.12 -1.02 23.20
N ARG A 285 -3.89 -1.43 24.46
CA ARG A 285 -4.45 -0.78 25.67
C ARG A 285 -3.91 0.64 25.89
N ALA A 286 -2.64 0.87 25.59
CA ALA A 286 -2.07 2.22 25.52
C ALA A 286 -2.55 3.02 24.29
N GLY A 287 -3.41 2.42 23.45
CA GLY A 287 -3.94 3.04 22.24
C GLY A 287 -2.92 3.23 21.12
N GLY A 288 -1.73 2.60 21.21
CA GLY A 288 -0.64 2.73 20.24
C GLY A 288 -0.59 1.57 19.23
N PRO A 289 -0.04 1.79 18.03
CA PRO A 289 0.24 0.73 17.08
C PRO A 289 1.43 -0.13 17.54
N VAL A 290 1.49 -1.39 17.10
CA VAL A 290 2.58 -2.32 17.44
C VAL A 290 2.90 -3.26 16.29
N SER A 291 4.18 -3.51 16.08
CA SER A 291 4.69 -4.50 15.12
C SER A 291 5.30 -5.67 15.87
N VAL A 292 4.97 -6.90 15.48
CA VAL A 292 5.54 -8.11 16.09
C VAL A 292 5.81 -9.18 15.04
N ASP A 293 7.05 -9.67 15.01
CA ASP A 293 7.49 -10.80 14.21
C ASP A 293 6.82 -12.10 14.63
N VAL A 294 6.40 -12.88 13.64
CA VAL A 294 5.74 -14.17 13.78
C VAL A 294 6.31 -15.14 12.74
N ARG A 295 6.03 -16.44 12.90
CA ARG A 295 6.29 -17.43 11.86
C ARG A 295 5.02 -18.19 11.56
N LEU A 296 4.56 -18.15 10.32
CA LEU A 296 3.26 -18.68 9.89
C LEU A 296 3.43 -19.80 8.88
N GLN A 297 2.50 -20.75 8.87
CA GLN A 297 2.37 -21.72 7.78
C GLN A 297 1.54 -21.12 6.64
N THR A 298 2.18 -20.94 5.49
CA THR A 298 1.51 -20.53 4.26
C THR A 298 1.15 -21.77 3.44
N ARG A 299 0.24 -21.63 2.46
CA ARG A 299 -0.03 -22.72 1.49
C ARG A 299 1.25 -23.16 0.75
N ARG A 300 2.21 -22.25 0.58
CA ARG A 300 3.52 -22.50 -0.05
C ARG A 300 4.48 -23.25 0.87
N SER A 301 4.56 -22.86 2.15
CA SER A 301 5.50 -23.44 3.11
C SER A 301 5.05 -24.83 3.59
N ALA A 302 3.73 -25.04 3.75
CA ALA A 302 3.14 -26.30 4.19
C ALA A 302 3.47 -27.49 3.27
N LEU A 303 3.55 -27.27 1.96
CA LEU A 303 3.98 -28.28 0.96
C LEU A 303 5.33 -28.91 1.29
N PHE A 304 6.22 -28.17 1.97
CA PHE A 304 7.57 -28.61 2.35
C PHE A 304 7.72 -28.74 3.88
N ARG A 305 6.61 -28.74 4.63
CA ARG A 305 6.55 -28.70 6.11
C ARG A 305 7.29 -27.52 6.75
N GLY A 306 7.56 -26.46 5.99
CA GLY A 306 8.29 -25.27 6.44
C GLY A 306 7.41 -24.16 6.99
N ASP A 307 8.05 -23.12 7.50
CA ASP A 307 7.45 -21.88 7.97
C ASP A 307 8.01 -20.65 7.23
N GLU A 308 7.16 -19.64 7.02
CA GLU A 308 7.58 -18.33 6.51
C GLU A 308 7.53 -17.31 7.65
N ARG A 309 8.51 -16.40 7.70
CA ARG A 309 8.52 -15.30 8.66
C ARG A 309 7.59 -14.19 8.19
N PHE A 310 6.84 -13.59 9.11
CA PHE A 310 5.98 -12.43 8.85
C PHE A 310 6.13 -11.40 9.97
N VAL A 311 5.83 -10.14 9.68
CA VAL A 311 5.54 -9.13 10.70
C VAL A 311 4.05 -8.88 10.72
N THR A 312 3.46 -8.94 11.91
CA THR A 312 2.07 -8.53 12.15
C THR A 312 2.06 -7.08 12.62
N HIS A 313 1.42 -6.18 11.87
CA HIS A 313 1.30 -4.76 12.20
C HIS A 313 -0.12 -4.45 12.67
N TRP A 314 -0.26 -4.16 13.96
CA TRP A 314 -1.53 -3.91 14.63
C TRP A 314 -1.74 -2.41 14.78
N THR A 315 -2.78 -1.87 14.14
CA THR A 315 -3.09 -0.43 14.14
C THR A 315 -4.46 -0.17 14.78
N PRO A 316 -4.52 0.46 15.97
CA PRO A 316 -5.76 0.96 16.55
C PRO A 316 -6.44 1.97 15.62
N LEU A 317 -7.74 1.78 15.38
CA LEU A 317 -8.63 2.81 14.85
C LEU A 317 -9.56 3.30 15.96
N LYS A 318 -9.62 4.61 16.12
CA LYS A 318 -10.30 5.28 17.21
C LYS A 318 -11.55 6.01 16.72
N ASP A 319 -12.58 6.03 17.55
CA ASP A 319 -13.75 6.90 17.36
C ASP A 319 -13.40 8.37 17.65
N GLU A 320 -14.35 9.28 17.44
CA GLU A 320 -14.21 10.72 17.70
C GLU A 320 -13.71 11.02 19.13
N LYS A 321 -14.22 10.25 20.11
CA LYS A 321 -13.85 10.34 21.54
C LYS A 321 -12.51 9.68 21.85
N SER A 322 -11.75 9.32 20.82
CA SER A 322 -10.43 8.69 20.88
C SER A 322 -10.40 7.27 21.48
N ALA A 323 -11.56 6.64 21.69
CA ALA A 323 -11.62 5.26 22.15
C ALA A 323 -11.33 4.28 21.01
N VAL A 324 -10.47 3.28 21.25
CA VAL A 324 -10.17 2.24 20.27
C VAL A 324 -11.40 1.35 20.08
N ARG A 325 -11.84 1.17 18.83
CA ARG A 325 -12.99 0.31 18.47
C ARG A 325 -12.64 -0.83 17.55
N TRP A 326 -11.68 -0.58 16.66
CA TRP A 326 -11.20 -1.54 15.69
C TRP A 326 -9.67 -1.61 15.71
N VAL A 327 -9.13 -2.73 15.29
CA VAL A 327 -7.69 -2.88 15.05
C VAL A 327 -7.50 -3.50 13.67
N VAL A 328 -6.78 -2.81 12.80
CA VAL A 328 -6.32 -3.35 11.51
C VAL A 328 -5.04 -4.13 11.77
N VAL A 329 -4.98 -5.37 11.28
CA VAL A 329 -3.80 -6.25 11.42
C VAL A 329 -3.29 -6.60 10.03
N ILE A 330 -2.23 -5.93 9.57
CA ILE A 330 -1.55 -6.25 8.30
C ILE A 330 -0.57 -7.41 8.54
N MET A 331 -0.50 -8.35 7.60
CA MET A 331 0.47 -9.47 7.60
C MET A 331 1.46 -9.33 6.45
N SER A 332 2.66 -8.87 6.76
CA SER A 332 3.75 -8.58 5.82
C SER A 332 4.82 -9.68 5.88
N PRO A 333 5.18 -10.38 4.78
CA PRO A 333 6.34 -11.27 4.77
C PRO A 333 7.61 -10.59 5.31
N ALA A 334 8.22 -11.17 6.34
CA ALA A 334 9.45 -10.65 6.93
C ALA A 334 10.64 -11.16 6.12
N ILE A 335 11.18 -10.29 5.25
CA ILE A 335 12.32 -10.63 4.39
C ILE A 335 13.55 -10.91 5.26
N SER A 336 14.13 -12.08 5.06
CA SER A 336 15.39 -12.55 5.66
C SER A 336 16.59 -11.66 5.34
#